data_AF-A0A2G5WN88-F1
#
_entry.id   AF-A0A2G5WN88-F1
#
_cell.length_a   1.000
_cell.length_b   1.000
_cell.length_c   1.000
_cell.angle_alpha   90.00
_cell.angle_beta   90.00
_cell.angle_gamma   90.00
#
_symmetry.space_group_name_H-M   'P 1'
#
loop_
_entity.id
_entity.type
_entity.pdbx_description
1 polymer ?
#
loop_
_entity_poly.entity_id
_entity_poly.type
_entity_poly.pdbx_seq_one_letter_code
_entity_poly.pdbx_strand_id
1 'polypeptide(L)' 'MDLLQLIQQMKMLSDDEAKRYAADNGVELSVGEIRQLRPMLDEVSLSWLFTGIPPTFIERVAQIIGYEKTMLYLEQYRLQ' A
#
# COMPACT_ATOMS: atom_id res chain seq x y z
N MET A 1 3.15 -13.03 -2.51
CA MET A 1 4.17 -11.98 -2.44
C MET A 1 4.06 -11.30 -1.09
N ASP A 2 5.19 -10.94 -0.47
CA ASP A 2 5.17 -10.25 0.82
C ASP A 2 4.79 -8.78 0.65
N LEU A 3 3.94 -8.28 1.56
CA LEU A 3 3.49 -6.87 1.57
C LEU A 3 4.69 -5.91 1.65
N LEU A 4 5.74 -6.25 2.40
CA LEU A 4 6.96 -5.44 2.44
C LEU A 4 7.66 -5.31 1.10
N GLN A 5 7.66 -6.39 0.31
CA GLN A 5 8.29 -6.38 -1.01
C GLN A 5 7.47 -5.49 -1.96
N LEU A 6 6.15 -5.54 -1.86
CA LEU A 6 5.24 -4.63 -2.55
C LEU A 6 5.49 -3.18 -2.16
N ILE A 7 5.62 -2.90 -0.86
CA ILE A 7 5.92 -1.56 -0.33
C ILE A 7 7.28 -1.05 -0.84
N GLN A 8 8.32 -1.87 -0.80
CA GLN A 8 9.64 -1.50 -1.32
C GLN A 8 9.61 -1.20 -2.82
N GLN A 9 8.92 -2.05 -3.61
CA GLN A 9 8.73 -1.81 -5.04
C GLN A 9 8.00 -0.49 -5.28
N MET A 10 6.91 -0.22 -4.56
CA MET A 10 6.16 1.04 -4.67
C MET A 10 7.00 2.29 -4.31
N LYS A 11 7.99 2.14 -3.43
CA LYS A 11 8.93 3.22 -3.08
C LYS A 11 10.04 3.41 -4.12
N MET A 12 10.54 2.31 -4.69
CA MET A 12 11.65 2.33 -5.65
C MET A 12 11.21 2.63 -7.09
N LEU A 13 10.03 2.15 -7.49
CA LEU A 13 9.50 2.28 -8.84
C LEU A 13 9.02 3.70 -9.11
N SER A 14 9.11 4.11 -10.36
CA SER A 14 8.59 5.39 -10.86
C SER A 14 7.06 5.47 -10.70
N ASP A 15 6.47 6.67 -10.70
CA ASP A 15 5.01 6.83 -10.50
C ASP A 15 4.19 5.97 -11.48
N ASP A 16 4.59 5.93 -12.76
CA ASP A 16 3.94 5.11 -13.80
C ASP A 16 4.18 3.60 -13.63
N GLU A 17 5.33 3.21 -13.09
CA GLU A 17 5.66 1.81 -12.83
C GLU A 17 4.90 1.28 -11.61
N ALA A 18 4.84 2.07 -10.54
CA ALA A 18 4.03 1.78 -9.36
C ALA A 18 2.55 1.69 -9.72
N LYS A 19 2.07 2.54 -10.64
CA LYS A 19 0.71 2.48 -11.17
C LYS A 19 0.43 1.17 -11.90
N ARG A 20 1.32 0.77 -12.81
CA ARG A 20 1.20 -0.51 -13.54
C ARG A 20 1.24 -1.68 -12.58
N TYR A 21 2.18 -1.67 -11.65
CA TYR A 21 2.35 -2.71 -10.66
C TYR A 21 1.11 -2.86 -9.76
N ALA A 22 0.51 -1.75 -9.31
CA ALA A 22 -0.74 -1.79 -8.57
C ALA A 22 -1.90 -2.34 -9.43
N ALA A 23 -2.00 -1.91 -10.70
CA ALA A 23 -3.02 -2.39 -11.63
C ALA A 23 -2.88 -3.90 -11.91
N ASP A 24 -1.65 -4.40 -12.05
CA ASP A 24 -1.34 -5.83 -12.21
C ASP A 24 -1.75 -6.64 -10.97
N ASN A 25 -1.79 -6.02 -9.80
CA ASN A 25 -2.29 -6.60 -8.55
C ASN A 25 -3.80 -6.38 -8.35
N GLY A 26 -4.51 -5.84 -9.35
CA GLY A 26 -5.96 -5.61 -9.33
C GLY A 26 -6.39 -4.28 -8.71
N VAL A 27 -5.47 -3.34 -8.49
CA VAL A 27 -5.77 -2.06 -7.86
C VAL A 27 -5.38 -0.90 -8.78
N GLU A 28 -6.39 -0.22 -9.32
CA GLU A 28 -6.18 0.99 -10.09
C GLU A 28 -5.84 2.16 -9.17
N LEU A 29 -4.57 2.56 -9.17
CA LEU A 29 -4.08 3.76 -8.52
C LEU A 29 -3.76 4.85 -9.54
N SER A 30 -4.06 6.10 -9.20
CA SER A 30 -3.62 7.28 -9.89
C SER A 30 -2.22 7.70 -9.42
N VAL A 31 -1.52 8.45 -10.26
CA VAL A 31 -0.22 9.05 -9.91
C VAL A 31 -0.32 9.94 -8.66
N GLY A 32 -1.46 10.61 -8.45
CA GLY A 32 -1.72 11.42 -7.26
C GLY A 32 -1.81 10.57 -5.99
N GLU A 33 -2.55 9.46 -6.03
CA GLU A 33 -2.65 8.50 -4.92
C GLU A 33 -1.28 7.89 -4.59
N ILE A 34 -0.48 7.53 -5.60
CA ILE A 34 0.87 6.95 -5.42
C ILE A 34 1.80 7.95 -4.73
N ARG A 35 1.76 9.22 -5.14
CA ARG A 35 2.58 10.28 -4.53
C ARG A 35 2.19 10.55 -3.08
N GLN A 36 0.92 10.40 -2.72
CA GLN A 36 0.46 10.52 -1.34
C GLN A 36 0.78 9.28 -0.50
N LEU A 37 0.76 8.09 -1.12
CA LEU A 37 1.15 6.84 -0.46
C LEU A 37 2.63 6.81 -0.13
N ARG A 38 3.52 7.25 -1.02
CA ARG A 38 4.98 7.22 -0.81
C ARG A 38 5.48 7.70 0.56
N PRO A 39 5.11 8.91 1.05
CA PRO A 39 5.53 9.36 2.36
C PRO A 39 4.94 8.52 3.51
N MET A 40 3.77 7.92 3.32
CA MET A 40 3.25 6.95 4.30
C MET A 40 4.02 5.63 4.27
N LEU A 41 4.47 5.18 3.11
CA LEU A 41 5.33 4.00 2.96
C LEU A 41 6.71 4.19 3.59
N ASP A 42 7.12 5.43 3.92
CA ASP A 42 8.28 5.72 4.76
C ASP A 42 8.02 5.45 6.25
N GLU A 43 6.77 5.53 6.71
CA GLU A 43 6.40 5.15 8.09
C GLU A 43 6.40 3.63 8.30
N VAL A 44 6.49 2.85 7.22
CA VAL A 44 6.55 1.39 7.28
C VAL A 44 7.88 0.98 7.91
N SER A 45 7.80 0.59 9.18
CA SER A 45 8.91 0.02 9.92
C SER A 45 8.91 -1.50 9.77
N LEU A 46 10.11 -2.09 9.67
CA LEU A 46 10.29 -3.54 9.76
C LEU A 46 9.73 -4.11 11.08
N SER A 47 9.56 -3.28 12.12
CA SER A 47 8.90 -3.69 13.35
C SER A 47 7.46 -4.16 13.16
N TRP A 48 6.76 -3.72 12.12
CA TRP A 48 5.38 -4.14 11.82
C TRP A 48 5.27 -5.60 11.37
N LEU A 49 6.39 -6.23 10.97
CA LEU A 49 6.43 -7.69 10.79
C LEU A 49 6.17 -8.45 12.09
N PHE A 50 6.49 -7.84 13.23
CA PHE A 50 6.36 -8.46 14.55
C PHE A 50 5.14 -7.92 15.30
N THR A 51 4.82 -6.64 15.14
CA THR A 51 3.69 -6.00 15.84
C THR A 51 2.39 -5.98 15.05
N GLY A 52 2.43 -6.35 13.77
CA GLY A 52 1.35 -6.09 12.84
C GLY A 52 1.32 -4.64 12.36
N ILE A 53 0.48 -4.38 11.35
CA ILE A 53 0.28 -3.05 10.76
C ILE A 53 -0.66 -2.25 11.67
N PRO A 54 -0.30 -1.01 12.06
CA PRO A 54 -1.16 -0.21 12.91
C PRO A 54 -2.47 0.17 12.20
N PRO A 55 -3.62 0.17 12.91
CA PRO A 55 -4.92 0.53 12.34
C PRO A 55 -4.93 1.94 11.74
N THR A 56 -4.22 2.87 12.36
CA THR A 56 -4.10 4.26 11.90
C THR A 56 -3.40 4.39 10.55
N PHE A 57 -2.57 3.42 10.17
CA PHE A 57 -1.99 3.35 8.82
C PHE A 57 -3.03 2.88 7.82
N ILE A 58 -3.80 1.84 8.15
CA ILE A 58 -4.89 1.33 7.31
C ILE A 58 -5.94 2.42 7.04
N GLU A 59 -6.32 3.17 8.07
CA GLU A 59 -7.26 4.30 7.94
C GLU A 59 -6.73 5.39 7.00
N ARG A 60 -5.45 5.77 7.14
CA ARG A 60 -4.85 6.77 6.25
C ARG A 60 -4.74 6.26 4.80
N VAL A 61 -4.44 4.98 4.59
CA VAL A 61 -4.47 4.37 3.25
C VAL A 61 -5.90 4.44 2.69
N ALA A 62 -6.92 4.09 3.48
CA ALA A 62 -8.33 4.22 3.08
C ALA A 62 -8.76 5.65 2.74
N GLN A 63 -8.17 6.66 3.37
CA GLN A 63 -8.42 8.06 3.00
C GLN A 63 -7.78 8.46 1.67
N ILE A 64 -6.66 7.84 1.28
CA ILE A 64 -5.96 8.15 0.03
C ILE A 64 -6.56 7.40 -1.15
N ILE A 65 -6.65 6.07 -1.05
CA ILE A 65 -7.06 5.21 -2.18
C ILE A 65 -8.55 4.87 -2.18
N GLY A 66 -9.27 5.25 -1.13
CA GLY A 66 -10.67 4.91 -0.93
C GLY A 66 -10.88 3.61 -0.16
N TYR A 67 -11.96 3.58 0.63
CA TYR A 67 -12.29 2.48 1.53
C TYR A 67 -12.47 1.13 0.81
N GLU A 68 -13.10 1.12 -0.37
CA GLU A 68 -13.28 -0.10 -1.18
C GLU A 68 -11.94 -0.74 -1.59
N LYS A 69 -10.99 0.06 -2.08
CA LYS A 69 -9.67 -0.44 -2.51
C LYS A 69 -8.86 -0.95 -1.32
N THR A 70 -8.99 -0.28 -0.16
CA THR A 70 -8.33 -0.73 1.07
C THR A 70 -8.90 -2.05 1.57
N MET A 71 -10.21 -2.22 1.55
CA MET A 71 -10.84 -3.48 1.96
C MET A 71 -10.44 -4.65 1.05
N LEU A 72 -10.36 -4.42 -0.27
CA LEU A 72 -9.80 -5.39 -1.22
C LEU A 72 -8.38 -5.81 -0.82
N TYR A 73 -7.51 -4.85 -0.49
CA TYR A 73 -6.15 -5.15 -0.04
C TYR A 73 -6.11 -5.96 1.28
N LEU A 74 -6.96 -5.61 2.25
CA LEU A 74 -7.00 -6.31 3.54
C LEU A 74 -7.53 -7.74 3.41
N GLU A 75 -8.58 -7.95 2.61
CA GLU A 75 -9.12 -9.29 2.35
C GLU A 75 -8.11 -10.16 1.59
N GLN A 76 -7.48 -9.59 0.56
CA GLN A 76 -6.58 -10.34 -0.33
C GLN A 76 -5.26 -10.70 0.35
N TYR A 77 -4.79 -9.91 1.31
CA TYR A 77 -3.54 -10.16 2.05
C TYR A 77 -3.73 -10.79 3.44
N ARG A 78 -4.96 -11.11 3.86
CA ARG A 78 -5.26 -11.82 5.13
C ARG A 78 -4.35 -11.38 6.28
N LEU A 79 -4.40 -10.09 6.63
CA LEU A 79 -3.85 -9.64 7.91
C LEU A 79 -4.76 -10.20 9.02
N GLN A 80 -4.44 -11.41 9.48
CA GLN A 80 -4.93 -11.98 10.73
C GLN A 80 -4.04 -11.56 11.89
#